data_AF-A0A8X6GG35-F1
#
_entry.id   AF-A0A8X6GG35-F1
#
_cell.length_a   1.000
_cell.length_b   1.000
_cell.length_c   1.000
_cell.angle_alpha   90.00
_cell.angle_beta   90.00
_cell.angle_gamma   90.00
#
_symmetry.space_group_name_H-M   'P 1'
#
loop_
_entity.id
_entity.type
_entity.pdbx_description
1 polymer ?
#
loop_
_entity_poly.entity_id
_entity_poly.type
_entity_poly.pdbx_seq_one_letter_code
_entity_poly.pdbx_strand_id
1 'polypeptide(L)'
;MRIWITYSEIYRRSHCYIPHHAVIRPERKTTKLRVVFDASCKARNGNSLDDIFLKGGTVQPDLFHILLRFRKHAVAFLSDIKMFRQIKILDHQLDFLRILWRSSPEEDIVSYRLKMVTYGTKPAAYLAIRCHLQLAHEGKNKYPLATPVIQNSNYTDDILSGADDIPTAKEMQRQIIGLMKELFSSLQVERQQ
;
A
#
# COMPACT_ATOMS: atom_id res chain seq x y z
N MET A 1 9.43 -13.24 11.96
CA MET A 1 9.91 -12.80 10.62
C MET A 1 10.83 -11.58 10.73
N ARG A 2 12.08 -11.66 10.24
CA ARG A 2 13.18 -10.68 10.45
C ARG A 2 13.18 -9.55 9.40
N ILE A 3 13.54 -8.31 9.76
CA ILE A 3 13.64 -7.17 8.79
C ILE A 3 15.07 -6.90 8.32
N TRP A 4 16.08 -7.26 9.13
CA TRP A 4 17.49 -7.11 8.80
C TRP A 4 18.04 -8.37 8.13
N ILE A 5 19.02 -8.16 7.26
CA ILE A 5 19.73 -9.20 6.50
C ILE A 5 21.05 -9.51 7.21
N THR A 6 21.39 -10.80 7.38
CA THR A 6 22.70 -11.19 7.93
C THR A 6 23.77 -11.20 6.85
N TYR A 7 25.03 -11.15 7.25
CA TYR A 7 26.17 -11.22 6.32
C TYR A 7 26.08 -12.38 5.33
N SER A 8 25.65 -13.57 5.79
CA SER A 8 25.43 -14.75 4.95
C SER A 8 24.29 -14.59 3.93
N GLU A 9 23.30 -13.73 4.19
CA GLU A 9 22.14 -13.53 3.33
C GLU A 9 22.36 -12.45 2.27
N ILE A 10 23.37 -11.58 2.46
CA ILE A 10 23.76 -10.54 1.49
C ILE A 10 24.06 -11.20 0.13
N TYR A 11 24.79 -12.32 0.14
CA TYR A 11 25.26 -13.01 -1.05
C TYR A 11 24.26 -14.02 -1.67
N ARG A 12 22.98 -14.01 -1.24
CA ARG A 12 21.97 -14.84 -1.91
C ARG A 12 21.87 -14.49 -3.40
N ARG A 13 21.82 -15.49 -4.27
CA ARG A 13 21.96 -15.29 -5.73
C ARG A 13 20.89 -14.42 -6.37
N SER A 14 19.64 -14.46 -5.88
CA SER A 14 18.53 -13.70 -6.46
C SER A 14 18.08 -12.62 -5.50
N HIS A 15 18.54 -11.38 -5.71
CA HIS A 15 18.14 -10.23 -4.91
C HIS A 15 18.20 -8.93 -5.71
N CYS A 16 17.54 -7.89 -5.19
CA CYS A 16 17.60 -6.53 -5.73
C CYS A 16 17.63 -5.51 -4.58
N TYR A 17 18.51 -4.51 -4.71
CA TYR A 17 18.54 -3.35 -3.84
C TYR A 17 17.89 -2.17 -4.57
N ILE A 18 16.83 -1.64 -4.00
CA ILE A 18 16.06 -0.52 -4.55
C ILE A 18 16.67 0.78 -4.03
N PRO A 19 17.17 1.67 -4.91
CA PRO A 19 17.57 3.00 -4.51
C PRO A 19 16.42 3.77 -3.89
N HIS A 20 16.72 4.57 -2.87
CA HIS A 20 15.73 5.42 -2.24
C HIS A 20 16.31 6.77 -1.85
N HIS A 21 15.44 7.78 -1.77
CA HIS A 21 15.82 9.09 -1.26
C HIS A 21 14.66 9.73 -0.49
N ALA A 22 14.99 10.69 0.38
CA ALA A 22 14.01 11.47 1.10
C ALA A 22 13.57 12.69 0.28
N VAL A 23 12.26 12.91 0.24
CA VAL A 23 11.63 14.14 -0.24
C VAL A 23 11.07 14.87 0.97
N ILE A 24 11.62 16.05 1.24
CA ILE A 24 11.21 16.92 2.34
C ILE A 24 10.33 18.03 1.73
N ARG A 25 9.13 18.21 2.28
CA ARG A 25 8.22 19.29 1.89
C ARG A 25 8.03 20.24 3.07
N PRO A 26 8.96 21.20 3.28
CA PRO A 26 8.98 22.03 4.49
C PRO A 26 7.72 22.90 4.63
N GLU A 27 7.02 23.17 3.53
CA GLU A 27 5.83 24.03 3.50
C GLU A 27 4.51 23.35 3.94
N ARG A 28 4.49 22.03 4.16
CA ARG A 28 3.29 21.32 4.64
C ARG A 28 3.33 21.09 6.15
N LYS A 29 2.30 21.58 6.86
CA LYS A 29 2.16 21.47 8.33
C LYS A 29 2.21 20.04 8.90
N THR A 30 1.92 18.99 8.13
CA THR A 30 1.65 17.65 8.68
C THR A 30 2.42 16.46 8.06
N THR A 31 3.31 16.64 7.08
CA THR A 31 4.14 15.52 6.57
C THR A 31 5.57 15.95 6.24
N LYS A 32 6.45 15.92 7.26
CA LYS A 32 7.85 16.40 7.18
C LYS A 32 8.76 15.61 6.23
N LEU A 33 8.49 14.33 5.95
CA LEU A 33 9.39 13.46 5.17
C LEU A 33 8.60 12.38 4.42
N ARG A 34 8.91 12.18 3.14
CA ARG A 34 8.48 11.02 2.33
C ARG A 34 9.70 10.32 1.77
N VAL A 35 9.75 9.00 1.85
CA VAL A 35 10.76 8.23 1.12
C VAL A 35 10.24 8.02 -0.29
N VAL A 36 11.10 7.99 -1.30
CA VAL A 36 10.77 7.59 -2.67
C VAL A 36 11.66 6.40 -2.98
N PHE A 37 11.05 5.32 -3.43
CA PHE A 37 11.75 4.12 -3.90
C PHE A 37 11.76 4.14 -5.42
N ASP A 38 12.92 3.94 -6.03
CA ASP A 38 13.08 3.93 -7.49
C ASP A 38 13.33 2.50 -7.99
N ALA A 39 12.23 1.79 -8.26
CA ALA A 39 12.30 0.44 -8.84
C ALA A 39 12.61 0.42 -10.35
N SER A 40 12.65 1.60 -10.98
CA SER A 40 12.98 1.77 -12.40
C SER A 40 14.48 1.96 -12.65
N CYS A 41 15.26 2.17 -11.57
CA CYS A 41 16.70 2.26 -11.66
C CYS A 41 17.29 0.94 -12.18
N LYS A 42 18.11 1.03 -13.24
CA LYS A 42 18.73 -0.12 -13.88
C LYS A 42 19.89 -0.64 -13.03
N ALA A 43 19.91 -1.95 -12.82
CA ALA A 43 21.05 -2.63 -12.23
C ALA A 43 22.19 -2.79 -13.26
N ARG A 44 23.32 -3.36 -12.82
CA ARG A 44 24.51 -3.60 -13.66
C ARG A 44 24.21 -4.46 -14.90
N ASN A 45 23.20 -5.32 -14.83
CA ASN A 45 22.76 -6.15 -15.95
C ASN A 45 21.86 -5.41 -16.97
N GLY A 46 21.63 -4.10 -16.79
CA GLY A 46 20.82 -3.27 -17.69
C GLY A 46 19.31 -3.34 -17.46
N ASN A 47 18.84 -4.23 -16.58
CA ASN A 47 17.42 -4.38 -16.23
C ASN A 47 17.11 -3.65 -14.92
N SER A 48 15.93 -3.06 -14.84
CA SER A 48 15.34 -2.58 -13.58
C SER A 48 14.42 -3.63 -12.97
N LEU A 49 14.02 -3.42 -11.71
CA LEU A 49 13.04 -4.31 -11.07
C LEU A 49 11.67 -4.20 -11.77
N ASP A 50 11.32 -3.01 -12.24
CA ASP A 50 10.08 -2.75 -12.98
C ASP A 50 10.06 -3.36 -14.39
N ASP A 51 11.21 -3.61 -15.02
CA ASP A 51 11.28 -4.36 -16.27
C ASP A 51 10.86 -5.83 -16.07
N ILE A 52 11.18 -6.38 -14.90
CA ILE A 52 10.89 -7.77 -14.53
C ILE A 52 9.45 -7.91 -14.01
N PHE A 53 8.96 -6.91 -13.26
CA PHE A 53 7.63 -6.97 -12.69
C PHE A 53 6.51 -6.88 -13.73
N LEU A 54 5.49 -7.71 -13.54
CA LEU A 54 4.21 -7.60 -14.22
C LEU A 54 3.41 -6.46 -13.61
N LYS A 55 2.94 -5.51 -14.42
CA LYS A 55 2.15 -4.36 -13.95
C LYS A 55 0.82 -4.74 -13.31
N GLY A 56 0.21 -5.83 -13.79
CA GLY A 56 -1.20 -6.11 -13.58
C GLY A 56 -2.11 -5.23 -14.45
N GLY A 57 -3.42 -5.48 -14.37
CA GLY A 57 -4.42 -4.73 -15.13
C GLY A 57 -4.82 -3.41 -14.47
N THR A 58 -5.49 -2.53 -15.19
CA THR A 58 -6.13 -1.36 -14.60
C THR A 58 -7.43 -1.79 -13.93
N VAL A 59 -7.48 -1.71 -12.61
CA VAL A 59 -8.66 -2.08 -11.80
C VAL A 59 -9.19 -0.93 -10.96
N GLN A 60 -8.59 0.25 -11.10
CA GLN A 60 -9.02 1.44 -10.41
C GLN A 60 -10.34 1.93 -11.03
N PRO A 61 -11.34 2.30 -10.21
CA PRO A 61 -12.55 2.92 -10.72
C PRO A 61 -12.22 4.27 -11.35
N ASP A 62 -12.96 4.61 -12.40
CA ASP A 62 -12.77 5.87 -13.09
C ASP A 62 -13.07 7.07 -12.17
N LEU A 63 -12.15 8.04 -12.15
CA LEU A 63 -12.21 9.18 -11.23
C LEU A 63 -13.45 10.05 -11.49
N PHE A 64 -13.86 10.22 -12.74
CA PHE A 64 -15.04 11.01 -13.08
C PHE A 64 -16.30 10.37 -12.48
N HIS A 65 -16.43 9.04 -12.58
CA HIS A 65 -17.54 8.33 -11.94
C HIS A 65 -17.51 8.43 -10.41
N ILE A 66 -16.33 8.37 -9.78
CA ILE A 66 -16.18 8.57 -8.32
C ILE A 66 -16.71 9.96 -7.94
N LEU A 67 -16.29 11.00 -8.63
CA LEU A 67 -16.69 12.38 -8.36
C LEU A 67 -18.19 12.61 -8.56
N LEU A 68 -18.79 11.99 -9.58
CA LEU A 68 -20.24 12.07 -9.80
C LEU A 68 -21.03 11.44 -8.64
N ARG A 69 -20.63 10.26 -8.16
CA ARG A 69 -21.28 9.61 -7.00
C ARG A 69 -21.11 10.47 -5.75
N PHE A 70 -19.89 10.96 -5.51
CA PHE A 70 -19.58 11.82 -4.38
C PHE A 70 -20.50 13.06 -4.31
N ARG A 71 -20.75 13.71 -5.45
CA ARG A 71 -21.62 14.91 -5.55
C ARG A 71 -23.11 14.64 -5.34
N LYS A 72 -23.55 13.39 -5.40
CA LYS A 72 -24.97 13.03 -5.22
C LYS A 72 -25.41 13.10 -3.75
N HIS A 73 -24.49 12.98 -2.81
CA HIS A 73 -24.80 12.83 -1.39
C HIS A 73 -25.08 14.16 -0.69
N ALA A 74 -26.08 14.19 0.18
CA ALA A 74 -26.35 15.35 1.04
C ALA A 74 -25.27 15.53 2.13
N VAL A 75 -24.69 14.43 2.61
CA VAL A 75 -23.59 14.40 3.59
C VAL A 75 -22.40 13.69 2.97
N ALA A 76 -21.31 14.42 2.74
CA ALA A 76 -20.07 13.90 2.18
C ALA A 76 -19.01 13.65 3.26
N PHE A 77 -18.18 12.62 3.06
CA PHE A 77 -16.99 12.37 3.85
C PHE A 77 -15.79 12.00 2.98
N LEU A 78 -14.61 12.31 3.50
CA LEU A 78 -13.33 12.01 2.89
C LEU A 78 -12.49 11.19 3.88
N SER A 79 -11.70 10.24 3.38
CA SER A 79 -10.76 9.48 4.19
C SER A 79 -9.48 9.18 3.41
N ASP A 80 -8.35 9.23 4.11
CA ASP A 80 -7.04 8.79 3.63
C ASP A 80 -6.76 7.38 4.20
N ILE A 81 -6.65 6.37 3.35
CA ILE A 81 -6.31 4.99 3.69
C ILE A 81 -4.87 4.70 3.29
N LYS A 82 -4.07 4.11 4.19
CA LYS A 82 -2.69 3.72 3.88
C LYS A 82 -2.67 2.37 3.15
N MET A 83 -3.05 2.32 1.87
CA MET A 83 -3.34 1.06 1.19
C MET A 83 -2.14 0.11 1.09
N PHE A 84 -0.95 0.65 0.76
CA PHE A 84 0.22 -0.17 0.44
C PHE A 84 0.84 -0.83 1.67
N ARG A 85 0.76 -0.15 2.83
CA ARG A 85 1.44 -0.58 4.06
C ARG A 85 0.70 -1.70 4.80
N GLN A 86 -0.46 -2.12 4.30
CA GLN A 86 -1.33 -3.12 4.91
C GLN A 86 -1.26 -4.46 4.19
N ILE A 87 -0.42 -4.60 3.16
CA ILE A 87 -0.38 -5.80 2.34
C ILE A 87 1.03 -6.37 2.40
N LYS A 88 1.18 -7.55 3.01
CA LYS A 88 2.46 -8.24 3.10
C LYS A 88 2.86 -8.83 1.75
N ILE A 89 4.16 -8.81 1.51
CA ILE A 89 4.81 -9.54 0.44
C ILE A 89 5.21 -10.92 0.96
N LEU A 90 5.14 -11.93 0.09
CA LEU A 90 5.52 -13.30 0.41
C LEU A 90 7.02 -13.38 0.76
N ASP A 91 7.36 -14.22 1.74
CA ASP A 91 8.71 -14.30 2.31
C ASP A 91 9.80 -14.56 1.27
N HIS A 92 9.51 -15.39 0.26
CA HIS A 92 10.45 -15.71 -0.82
C HIS A 92 10.68 -14.57 -1.82
N GLN A 93 9.86 -13.51 -1.80
CA GLN A 93 9.97 -12.35 -2.70
C GLN A 93 10.65 -11.15 -2.04
N LEU A 94 10.84 -11.17 -0.72
CA LEU A 94 11.40 -10.03 0.02
C LEU A 94 12.82 -9.66 -0.37
N ASP A 95 13.59 -10.63 -0.87
CA ASP A 95 14.95 -10.40 -1.33
C ASP A 95 15.00 -9.53 -2.62
N PHE A 96 13.87 -9.31 -3.30
CA PHE A 96 13.75 -8.34 -4.40
C PHE A 96 13.40 -6.92 -3.93
N LEU A 97 13.05 -6.74 -2.67
CA LEU A 97 12.67 -5.45 -2.09
C LEU A 97 13.64 -5.04 -0.98
N ARG A 98 14.95 -5.14 -1.24
CA ARG A 98 15.99 -4.75 -0.27
C ARG A 98 16.32 -3.27 -0.39
N ILE A 99 16.75 -2.67 0.71
CA ILE A 99 17.27 -1.30 0.75
C ILE A 99 18.54 -1.25 1.59
N LEU A 100 19.37 -0.23 1.36
CA LEU A 100 20.54 0.10 2.16
C LEU A 100 20.25 1.34 3.01
N TRP A 101 20.55 1.28 4.30
CA TRP A 101 20.29 2.38 5.22
C TRP A 101 21.41 2.52 6.26
N ARG A 102 21.70 3.76 6.65
CA ARG A 102 22.52 4.15 7.81
C ARG A 102 21.98 5.46 8.37
N SER A 103 22.09 5.70 9.68
CA SER A 103 21.52 6.91 10.29
C SER A 103 22.47 8.10 10.20
N SER A 104 23.78 7.85 10.09
CA SER A 104 24.81 8.86 9.88
C SER A 104 25.94 8.34 8.98
N PRO A 105 26.79 9.20 8.41
CA PRO A 105 27.93 8.77 7.60
C PRO A 105 28.95 7.88 8.32
N GLU A 106 29.00 7.98 9.65
CA GLU A 106 29.92 7.25 10.53
C GLU A 106 29.40 5.85 10.91
N GLU A 107 28.09 5.60 10.75
CA GLU A 107 27.48 4.30 10.96
C GLU A 107 27.68 3.37 9.76
N ASP A 108 27.81 2.07 10.06
CA ASP A 108 27.82 1.02 9.05
C ASP A 108 26.51 0.97 8.25
N ILE A 109 26.63 0.68 6.96
CA ILE A 109 25.46 0.48 6.11
C ILE A 109 24.80 -0.86 6.45
N VAL A 110 23.51 -0.79 6.78
CA VAL A 110 22.66 -1.95 7.07
C VAL A 110 21.74 -2.25 5.90
N SER A 111 21.56 -3.54 5.62
CA SER A 111 20.60 -4.03 4.64
C SER A 111 19.26 -4.38 5.28
N TYR A 112 18.17 -3.82 4.76
CA TYR A 112 16.80 -4.11 5.20
C TYR A 112 15.97 -4.73 4.07
N ARG A 113 14.92 -5.46 4.46
CA ARG A 113 13.86 -5.96 3.55
C ARG A 113 12.56 -5.19 3.78
N LEU A 114 11.97 -4.66 2.71
CA LEU A 114 10.62 -4.11 2.74
C LEU A 114 9.62 -5.27 2.71
N LYS A 115 8.77 -5.34 3.73
CA LYS A 115 7.83 -6.46 3.95
C LYS A 115 6.45 -6.27 3.37
N MET A 116 6.15 -5.03 2.97
CA MET A 116 4.83 -4.66 2.48
C MET A 116 4.95 -4.26 1.01
N VAL A 117 3.82 -4.25 0.31
CA VAL A 117 3.73 -3.65 -1.03
C VAL A 117 4.39 -2.28 -0.98
N THR A 118 5.40 -2.10 -1.82
CA THR A 118 6.24 -0.91 -1.82
C THR A 118 5.80 -0.01 -2.97
N TYR A 119 5.34 1.19 -2.64
CA TYR A 119 5.02 2.22 -3.64
C TYR A 119 6.29 2.59 -4.43
N GLY A 120 6.11 3.01 -5.68
CA GLY A 120 7.23 3.21 -6.60
C GLY A 120 7.66 1.94 -7.34
N THR A 121 7.05 0.78 -7.05
CA THR A 121 7.14 -0.41 -7.90
C THR A 121 5.97 -0.47 -8.88
N LYS A 122 6.21 -0.94 -10.10
CA LYS A 122 5.22 -1.08 -11.18
C LYS A 122 3.93 -1.80 -10.80
N PRO A 123 3.90 -2.90 -10.00
CA PRO A 123 2.67 -3.57 -9.61
C PRO A 123 1.97 -2.95 -8.40
N ALA A 124 2.56 -1.98 -7.70
CA ALA A 124 2.11 -1.55 -6.38
C ALA A 124 0.63 -1.18 -6.35
N ALA A 125 0.18 -0.33 -7.29
CA ALA A 125 -1.20 0.13 -7.36
C ALA A 125 -2.17 -1.02 -7.64
N TYR A 126 -1.83 -1.91 -8.58
CA TYR A 126 -2.65 -3.07 -8.89
C TYR A 126 -2.80 -3.99 -7.67
N LEU A 127 -1.68 -4.37 -7.03
CA LEU A 127 -1.69 -5.24 -5.86
C LEU A 127 -2.53 -4.63 -4.74
N ALA A 128 -2.33 -3.33 -4.47
CA ALA A 128 -3.07 -2.65 -3.43
C ALA A 128 -4.58 -2.65 -3.69
N ILE A 129 -5.00 -2.19 -4.86
CA ILE A 129 -6.43 -2.08 -5.19
C ILE A 129 -7.07 -3.47 -5.25
N ARG A 130 -6.41 -4.47 -5.85
CA ARG A 130 -6.93 -5.84 -5.91
C ARG A 130 -7.14 -6.46 -4.54
N CYS A 131 -6.21 -6.27 -3.60
CA CYS A 131 -6.38 -6.75 -2.23
C CYS A 131 -7.58 -6.09 -1.55
N HIS A 132 -7.79 -4.78 -1.72
CA HIS A 132 -8.96 -4.08 -1.16
C HIS A 132 -10.27 -4.56 -1.79
N LEU A 133 -10.29 -4.81 -3.10
CA LEU A 133 -11.46 -5.36 -3.79
C LEU A 133 -11.77 -6.78 -3.30
N GLN A 134 -10.75 -7.62 -3.10
CA GLN A 134 -10.91 -8.97 -2.56
C GLN A 134 -11.44 -8.92 -1.12
N LEU A 135 -10.87 -8.05 -0.28
CA LEU A 135 -11.34 -7.82 1.09
C LEU A 135 -12.80 -7.39 1.12
N ALA A 136 -13.20 -6.48 0.24
CA ALA A 136 -14.58 -6.02 0.11
C ALA A 136 -15.52 -7.17 -0.35
N HIS A 137 -15.05 -8.04 -1.24
CA HIS A 137 -15.81 -9.22 -1.65
C HIS A 137 -16.06 -10.19 -0.49
N GLU A 138 -15.01 -10.52 0.27
CA GLU A 138 -15.09 -11.41 1.44
C GLU A 138 -15.88 -10.80 2.60
N GLY A 139 -15.73 -9.48 2.79
CA GLY A 139 -16.41 -8.73 3.85
C GLY A 139 -17.85 -8.36 3.54
N LYS A 140 -18.38 -8.65 2.35
CA LYS A 140 -19.69 -8.17 1.86
C LYS A 140 -20.84 -8.42 2.84
N ASN A 141 -20.90 -9.60 3.45
CA ASN A 141 -21.98 -9.97 4.36
C ASN A 141 -21.86 -9.26 5.72
N LYS A 142 -20.63 -9.02 6.19
CA LYS A 142 -20.35 -8.41 7.50
C LYS A 142 -20.34 -6.88 7.43
N TYR A 143 -19.95 -6.33 6.28
CA TYR A 143 -19.77 -4.90 6.03
C TYR A 143 -20.49 -4.45 4.73
N PRO A 144 -21.83 -4.59 4.66
CA PRO A 144 -22.59 -4.33 3.44
C PRO A 144 -22.55 -2.86 2.98
N LEU A 145 -22.34 -1.91 3.89
CA LEU A 145 -22.26 -0.48 3.56
C LEU A 145 -20.85 -0.03 3.16
N ALA A 146 -19.81 -0.71 3.66
CA ALA A 146 -18.43 -0.41 3.28
C ALA A 146 -18.07 -0.96 1.90
N THR A 147 -18.58 -2.14 1.56
CA THR A 147 -18.20 -2.87 0.35
C THR A 147 -18.42 -2.06 -0.94
N PRO A 148 -19.59 -1.41 -1.17
CA PRO A 148 -19.80 -0.59 -2.36
C PRO A 148 -18.87 0.64 -2.41
N VAL A 149 -18.52 1.20 -1.25
CA VAL A 149 -17.60 2.34 -1.14
C VAL A 149 -16.20 1.95 -1.60
N ILE A 150 -15.68 0.81 -1.13
CA ILE A 150 -14.35 0.33 -1.54
C ILE A 150 -14.31 -0.03 -3.02
N GLN A 151 -15.41 -0.55 -3.56
CA GLN A 151 -15.50 -0.94 -4.97
C GLN A 151 -15.65 0.23 -5.93
N ASN A 152 -16.35 1.30 -5.54
CA ASN A 152 -16.82 2.33 -6.49
C ASN A 152 -16.42 3.76 -6.13
N SER A 153 -15.94 4.01 -4.92
CA SER A 153 -15.69 5.35 -4.38
C SER A 153 -14.29 5.50 -3.78
N ASN A 154 -13.40 4.54 -4.06
CA ASN A 154 -12.02 4.54 -3.64
C ASN A 154 -11.11 4.91 -4.83
N TYR A 155 -10.35 5.99 -4.67
CA TYR A 155 -9.33 6.44 -5.60
C TYR A 155 -7.96 6.40 -4.93
N THR A 156 -7.18 5.36 -5.22
CA THR A 156 -5.87 5.17 -4.58
C THR A 156 -5.96 5.16 -3.05
N ASP A 157 -5.37 6.15 -2.38
CA ASP A 157 -5.37 6.29 -0.92
C ASP A 157 -6.61 7.08 -0.46
N ASP A 158 -7.39 7.69 -1.36
CA ASP A 158 -8.51 8.56 -1.02
C ASP A 158 -9.87 7.86 -1.20
N ILE A 159 -10.70 7.90 -0.17
CA ILE A 159 -12.13 7.55 -0.26
C ILE A 159 -12.95 8.84 -0.35
N LEU A 160 -13.77 8.95 -1.38
CA LEU A 160 -14.70 10.06 -1.60
C LEU A 160 -16.13 9.51 -1.69
N SER A 161 -16.87 9.57 -0.59
CA SER A 161 -18.22 9.00 -0.53
C SER A 161 -19.13 9.82 0.38
N GLY A 162 -20.39 9.44 0.47
CA GLY A 162 -21.34 10.08 1.35
C GLY A 162 -22.60 9.27 1.54
N ALA A 163 -23.56 9.89 2.22
CA ALA A 163 -24.93 9.40 2.42
C ALA A 163 -25.91 10.58 2.40
N ASP A 164 -27.20 10.29 2.46
CA ASP A 164 -28.24 11.33 2.48
C ASP A 164 -28.52 11.85 3.90
N ASP A 165 -28.00 11.18 4.93
CA ASP A 165 -28.12 11.55 6.33
C ASP A 165 -26.85 11.21 7.14
N ILE A 166 -26.67 11.93 8.27
CA ILE A 166 -25.50 11.81 9.14
C ILE A 166 -25.41 10.41 9.80
N PRO A 167 -26.49 9.82 10.36
CA PRO A 167 -26.46 8.46 10.90
C PRO A 167 -25.91 7.43 9.92
N THR A 168 -26.40 7.41 8.69
CA THR A 168 -25.94 6.48 7.64
C THR A 168 -24.48 6.72 7.29
N ALA A 169 -24.04 7.97 7.14
CA ALA A 169 -22.63 8.29 6.88
C ALA A 169 -21.70 7.81 8.01
N LYS A 170 -22.11 7.95 9.28
CA LYS A 170 -21.36 7.44 10.43
C LYS A 170 -21.29 5.91 10.45
N GLU A 171 -22.38 5.24 10.11
CA GLU A 171 -22.41 3.79 10.04
C GLU A 171 -21.53 3.26 8.89
N MET A 172 -21.57 3.90 7.73
CA MET A 172 -20.65 3.62 6.61
C MET A 172 -19.19 3.75 7.06
N GLN A 173 -18.85 4.86 7.74
CA GLN A 173 -17.50 5.07 8.29
C GLN A 173 -17.10 3.93 9.24
N ARG A 174 -17.98 3.54 10.16
CA ARG A 174 -17.72 2.45 11.11
C ARG A 174 -17.45 1.13 10.40
N GLN A 175 -18.23 0.81 9.37
CA GLN A 175 -18.04 -0.40 8.59
C GLN A 175 -16.76 -0.36 7.76
N ILE A 176 -16.38 0.79 7.19
CA ILE A 176 -15.11 0.96 6.46
C ILE A 176 -13.94 0.70 7.39
N ILE A 177 -13.94 1.30 8.58
CA ILE A 177 -12.90 1.07 9.60
C ILE A 177 -12.87 -0.42 10.00
N GLY A 178 -14.03 -1.04 10.19
CA GLY A 178 -14.16 -2.45 10.53
C GLY A 178 -13.56 -3.36 9.45
N LEU A 179 -13.94 -3.13 8.19
CA LEU A 179 -13.45 -3.88 7.04
C LEU A 179 -11.93 -3.76 6.90
N MET A 180 -11.37 -2.55 6.98
CA MET A 180 -9.92 -2.33 6.87
C MET A 180 -9.14 -2.99 8.01
N LYS A 181 -9.73 -3.10 9.20
CA LYS A 181 -9.10 -3.83 10.32
C LYS A 181 -8.97 -5.34 10.04
N GLU A 182 -9.84 -5.93 9.21
CA GLU A 182 -9.70 -7.34 8.84
C GLU A 182 -8.46 -7.59 7.96
N LEU A 183 -8.05 -6.58 7.19
CA LEU A 183 -6.77 -6.62 6.48
C LEU A 183 -5.58 -6.64 7.45
N PHE A 184 -5.71 -6.07 8.66
CA PHE A 184 -4.65 -6.15 9.68
C PHE A 184 -4.72 -7.43 10.52
N SER A 185 -5.92 -7.95 10.81
CA SER A 185 -6.10 -9.17 11.60
C SER A 185 -5.58 -10.40 10.86
N SER A 186 -5.85 -10.49 9.55
CA SER A 186 -5.30 -11.52 8.64
C SER A 186 -3.77 -11.53 8.59
N LEU A 187 -3.11 -10.41 8.89
CA LEU A 187 -1.64 -10.33 9.00
C LEU A 187 -1.09 -10.88 10.32
N GLN A 188 -1.91 -11.06 11.36
CA GLN A 188 -1.47 -11.63 12.64
C GLN A 188 -1.63 -13.15 12.72
N VAL A 189 -2.26 -13.80 11.73
CA VAL A 189 -2.60 -15.22 11.76
C VAL A 189 -1.38 -16.17 11.59
N GLU A 190 -0.20 -15.67 11.21
CA GLU A 190 1.04 -16.47 11.15
C GLU A 190 2.07 -16.05 12.21
N ARG A 191 1.69 -16.11 13.49
CA ARG A 191 2.66 -16.48 14.53
C ARG A 191 2.52 -17.97 14.76
N GLN A 192 3.12 -18.77 13.87
CA GLN A 192 3.44 -20.14 14.25
C GLN A 192 4.45 -20.10 15.41
N GLN A 193 4.21 -21.01 16.34
CA GLN A 193 4.86 -21.20 17.63
C GLN A 193 6.39 -21.27 17.55
#